data_AF-A0A450TNJ8-F1
#
_entry.id   AF-A0A450TNJ8-F1
#
_cell.length_a   1.000
_cell.length_b   1.000
_cell.length_c   1.000
_cell.angle_alpha   90.00
_cell.angle_beta   90.00
_cell.angle_gamma   90.00
#
_symmetry.space_group_name_H-M   'P 1'
#
loop_
_entity.id
_entity.type
_entity.pdbx_description
1 polymer ?
#
loop_
_entity_poly.entity_id
_entity_poly.type
_entity_poly.pdbx_seq_one_letter_code
_entity_poly.pdbx_strand_id
1 'polypeptide(L)'
;EELEQQLWQDIETIEGETQMPYVTSVERLAIQKGLQQGRQEGRQEGRQKGWQEGRREGRQEGIQLGKEKGLQEGEYKKAVEVARAAMAKGMDIGIVAEISGLSEEEIRRLLAH
;
A
#
# COMPACT_ATOMS: atom_id res chain seq x y z
N GLU A 1 25.30 20.58 -48.95
CA GLU A 1 26.73 20.59 -48.61
C GLU A 1 27.22 22.00 -48.29
N GLU A 2 27.15 22.98 -49.20
CA GLU A 2 27.57 24.38 -48.93
C GLU A 2 26.80 25.06 -47.78
N LEU A 3 25.46 24.94 -47.77
CA LEU A 3 24.61 25.50 -46.70
C LEU A 3 24.86 24.88 -45.32
N GLU A 4 25.31 23.63 -45.31
CA GLU A 4 25.58 22.88 -44.09
C GLU A 4 26.95 23.28 -43.52
N GLN A 5 27.94 23.47 -44.39
CA GLN A 5 29.24 24.03 -44.03
C GLN A 5 29.13 25.49 -43.55
N GLN A 6 28.28 26.28 -44.22
CA GLN A 6 28.00 27.66 -43.80
C GLN A 6 27.38 27.70 -42.40
N LEU A 7 26.38 26.85 -42.15
CA LEU A 7 25.73 26.75 -40.83
C LEU A 7 26.72 26.40 -39.72
N TRP A 8 27.65 25.45 -39.98
CA TRP A 8 28.67 25.07 -39.01
C TRP A 8 29.67 26.20 -38.74
N GLN A 9 30.13 26.89 -39.78
CA GLN A 9 31.02 28.05 -39.61
C GLN A 9 30.35 29.19 -38.84
N ASP A 10 29.07 29.46 -39.13
CA ASP A 10 28.33 30.54 -38.49
C ASP A 10 28.14 30.24 -36.98
N ILE A 11 27.83 28.98 -36.63
CA ILE A 11 27.72 28.53 -35.23
C ILE A 11 29.06 28.66 -34.50
N GLU A 12 30.14 28.16 -35.10
CA GLU A 12 31.48 28.15 -34.49
C GLU A 12 32.03 29.58 -34.28
N THR A 13 31.75 30.48 -35.23
CA THR A 13 32.14 31.89 -35.15
C THR A 13 31.39 32.59 -34.00
N ILE A 14 30.08 32.40 -33.90
CA ILE A 14 29.27 33.03 -32.85
C ILE A 14 29.69 32.52 -31.47
N GLU A 15 29.98 31.23 -31.34
CA GLU A 15 30.44 30.60 -30.09
C GLU A 15 31.83 31.08 -29.67
N GLY A 16 32.74 31.25 -30.63
CA GLY A 16 34.08 31.81 -30.39
C GLY A 16 34.06 33.28 -30.00
N GLU A 17 33.18 34.09 -30.59
CA GLU A 17 33.06 35.53 -30.33
C GLU A 17 32.42 35.85 -28.98
N THR A 18 31.47 35.03 -28.50
CA THR A 18 30.77 35.29 -27.22
C THR A 18 31.42 34.67 -25.98
N GLN A 19 32.55 33.96 -26.14
CA GLN A 19 33.35 33.37 -25.06
C GLN A 19 32.51 32.60 -24.01
N MET A 20 31.43 31.96 -24.45
CA MET A 20 30.56 31.16 -23.59
C MET A 20 30.70 29.67 -23.94
N PRO A 21 31.57 28.92 -23.25
CA PRO A 21 31.82 27.50 -23.55
C PRO A 21 30.73 26.55 -23.00
N TYR A 22 29.49 27.02 -22.82
CA TYR A 22 28.44 26.25 -22.17
C TYR A 22 27.16 26.25 -23.00
N VAL A 23 26.94 25.12 -23.68
CA VAL A 23 25.62 24.60 -24.04
C VAL A 23 24.85 25.54 -24.98
N THR A 24 24.87 25.24 -26.28
CA THR A 24 24.11 25.99 -27.30
C THR A 24 22.65 26.14 -26.85
N SER A 25 21.96 27.18 -27.33
CA SER A 25 20.53 27.39 -27.02
C SER A 25 19.69 26.13 -27.24
N VAL A 26 20.08 25.30 -28.21
CA VAL A 26 19.47 23.99 -28.50
C VAL A 26 19.76 22.96 -27.40
N GLU A 27 21.01 22.82 -26.99
CA GLU A 27 21.38 21.89 -25.91
C GLU A 27 20.72 22.26 -24.58
N ARG A 28 20.57 23.56 -24.29
CA ARG A 28 19.88 24.03 -23.07
C ARG A 28 18.40 23.65 -23.10
N LEU A 29 17.75 23.83 -24.26
CA LEU A 29 16.36 23.43 -24.47
C LEU A 29 16.21 21.91 -24.37
N ALA A 30 17.15 21.14 -24.90
CA ALA A 30 17.14 19.67 -24.82
C ALA A 30 17.27 19.19 -23.37
N ILE A 31 18.22 19.73 -22.60
CA ILE A 31 18.40 19.41 -21.17
C ILE A 31 17.13 19.78 -20.37
N GLN A 32 16.58 20.97 -20.60
CA GLN A 32 15.38 21.41 -19.89
C GLN A 32 14.18 20.50 -20.21
N LYS A 33 13.97 20.13 -21.49
CA LYS A 33 12.94 19.18 -21.89
C LYS A 33 13.15 17.81 -21.28
N GLY A 34 14.39 17.29 -21.31
CA GLY A 34 14.73 16.00 -20.71
C GLY A 34 14.46 15.96 -19.20
N LEU A 35 14.83 17.01 -18.47
CA LEU A 35 14.55 17.13 -17.04
C LEU A 35 13.04 17.24 -16.74
N GLN A 36 12.31 17.99 -17.56
CA GLN A 36 10.86 18.14 -17.40
C GLN A 36 10.14 16.81 -17.66
N GLN A 37 10.51 16.12 -18.74
CA GLN A 37 9.96 14.82 -19.10
C GLN A 37 10.32 13.77 -18.05
N GLY A 38 11.59 13.64 -17.66
CA GLY A 38 12.01 12.70 -16.63
C GLY A 38 11.35 12.95 -15.28
N ARG A 39 11.14 14.21 -14.89
CA ARG A 39 10.38 14.55 -13.67
C ARG A 39 8.91 14.15 -13.79
N GLN A 40 8.30 14.36 -14.96
CA GLN A 40 6.90 14.01 -15.19
C GLN A 40 6.70 12.49 -15.17
N GLU A 41 7.54 11.75 -15.90
CA GLU A 41 7.56 10.28 -15.95
C GLU A 41 7.83 9.70 -14.56
N GLY A 42 8.90 10.15 -13.88
CA GLY A 42 9.23 9.68 -12.53
C GLY A 42 8.13 9.94 -11.51
N ARG A 43 7.42 11.07 -11.61
CA ARG A 43 6.25 11.36 -10.75
C ARG A 43 5.07 10.44 -11.07
N GLN A 44 4.80 10.18 -12.36
CA GLN A 44 3.71 9.30 -12.76
C GLN A 44 3.99 7.86 -12.32
N GLU A 45 5.18 7.35 -12.60
CA GLU A 45 5.60 6.02 -12.17
C GLU A 45 5.58 5.87 -10.65
N GLY A 46 6.16 6.83 -9.92
CA GLY A 46 6.19 6.80 -8.46
C GLY A 46 4.79 6.78 -7.87
N ARG A 47 3.86 7.59 -8.41
CA ARG A 47 2.45 7.57 -7.99
C ARG A 47 1.77 6.24 -8.31
N GLN A 48 2.01 5.69 -9.50
CA GLN A 48 1.39 4.43 -9.91
C GLN A 48 1.89 3.26 -9.07
N LYS A 49 3.20 3.16 -8.86
CA LYS A 49 3.84 2.14 -8.01
C LYS A 49 3.34 2.25 -6.57
N GLY A 50 3.40 3.45 -5.98
CA GLY A 50 2.93 3.66 -4.61
C GLY A 50 1.44 3.35 -4.42
N TRP A 51 0.59 3.67 -5.39
CA TRP A 51 -0.83 3.32 -5.33
C TRP A 51 -1.07 1.81 -5.45
N GLN A 52 -0.37 1.13 -6.36
CA GLN A 52 -0.50 -0.32 -6.52
C GLN A 52 -0.02 -1.07 -5.28
N GLU A 53 1.13 -0.69 -4.74
CA GLU A 53 1.71 -1.29 -3.55
C GLU A 53 0.84 -1.06 -2.32
N GLY A 54 0.48 0.20 -2.03
CA GLY A 54 -0.39 0.52 -0.89
C GLY A 54 -1.77 -0.13 -0.98
N ARG A 55 -2.35 -0.26 -2.19
CA ARG A 55 -3.61 -0.98 -2.39
C ARG A 55 -3.46 -2.49 -2.16
N ARG A 56 -2.34 -3.08 -2.60
CA ARG A 56 -2.07 -4.51 -2.40
C ARG A 56 -1.88 -4.82 -0.92
N GLU A 57 -1.04 -4.06 -0.23
CA GLU A 57 -0.76 -4.22 1.19
C GLU A 57 -2.01 -4.02 2.03
N GLY A 58 -2.70 -2.88 1.86
CA GLY A 58 -3.93 -2.62 2.62
C GLY A 58 -5.02 -3.66 2.38
N ARG A 59 -5.11 -4.23 1.17
CA ARG A 59 -6.04 -5.35 0.89
C ARG A 59 -5.62 -6.63 1.60
N GLN A 60 -4.32 -6.97 1.58
CA GLN A 60 -3.82 -8.19 2.23
C GLN A 60 -4.00 -8.10 3.75
N GLU A 61 -3.61 -6.99 4.36
CA GLU A 61 -3.80 -6.75 5.79
C GLU A 61 -5.27 -6.78 6.18
N GLY A 62 -6.13 -6.09 5.42
CA GLY A 62 -7.57 -6.08 5.67
C GLY A 62 -8.21 -7.47 5.60
N ILE A 63 -7.79 -8.30 4.63
CA ILE A 63 -8.26 -9.69 4.53
C ILE A 63 -7.76 -10.52 5.71
N GLN A 64 -6.49 -10.39 6.09
CA GLN A 64 -5.91 -11.17 7.18
C GLN A 64 -6.59 -10.85 8.51
N LEU A 65 -6.70 -9.55 8.84
CA LEU A 65 -7.36 -9.09 10.05
C LEU A 65 -8.84 -9.48 10.08
N GLY A 66 -9.53 -9.37 8.94
CA GLY A 66 -10.93 -9.77 8.81
C GLY A 66 -11.13 -11.27 9.03
N LYS A 67 -10.24 -12.12 8.49
CA LYS A 67 -10.29 -13.57 8.70
C LYS A 67 -10.02 -13.95 10.15
N GLU A 68 -9.01 -13.35 10.77
CA GLU A 68 -8.65 -13.64 12.16
C GLU A 68 -9.77 -13.25 13.13
N LYS A 69 -10.30 -12.02 13.00
CA LYS A 69 -11.44 -11.57 13.79
C LYS A 69 -12.68 -12.45 13.56
N GLY A 70 -12.98 -12.76 12.29
CA GLY A 70 -14.12 -13.60 11.94
C GLY A 70 -14.01 -15.02 12.53
N LEU A 71 -12.80 -15.59 12.54
CA LEU A 71 -12.55 -16.89 13.14
C LEU A 71 -12.73 -16.85 14.67
N GLN A 72 -12.10 -15.89 15.34
CA GLN A 72 -12.22 -15.72 16.80
C GLN A 72 -13.67 -15.47 17.23
N GLU A 73 -14.40 -14.60 16.52
CA GLU A 73 -15.82 -14.37 16.79
C GLU A 73 -16.66 -15.62 16.56
N GLY A 74 -16.35 -16.41 15.52
CA GLY A 74 -17.02 -17.67 15.23
C GLY A 74 -16.77 -18.74 16.30
N GLU A 75 -15.52 -18.89 16.72
CA GLU A 75 -15.14 -19.81 17.80
C GLU A 75 -15.79 -19.42 19.12
N TYR A 76 -15.79 -18.13 19.46
CA TYR A 76 -16.46 -17.64 20.66
C TYR A 76 -17.98 -17.85 20.61
N LYS A 77 -18.64 -17.55 19.48
CA LYS A 77 -20.07 -17.82 19.31
C LYS A 77 -20.39 -19.30 19.48
N LYS A 78 -19.58 -20.19 18.89
CA LYS A 78 -19.73 -21.64 19.05
C LYS A 78 -19.54 -22.06 20.50
N ALA A 79 -18.53 -21.53 21.18
CA ALA A 79 -18.29 -21.81 22.60
C ALA A 79 -19.50 -21.40 23.46
N VAL A 80 -20.08 -20.22 23.20
CA VAL A 80 -21.30 -19.75 23.87
C VAL A 80 -22.50 -20.65 23.59
N GLU A 81 -22.70 -21.10 22.35
CA GLU A 81 -23.77 -22.04 21.99
C GLU A 81 -23.62 -23.38 22.71
N VAL A 82 -22.40 -23.93 22.74
CA VAL A 82 -22.09 -25.16 23.47
C VAL A 82 -22.34 -24.99 24.96
N ALA A 83 -21.89 -23.88 25.55
CA ALA A 83 -22.12 -23.59 26.96
C ALA A 83 -23.61 -23.52 27.29
N ARG A 84 -24.40 -22.81 26.47
CA ARG A 84 -25.86 -22.71 26.62
C ARG A 84 -26.54 -24.07 26.53
N ALA A 85 -26.15 -24.89 25.55
CA ALA A 85 -26.72 -26.23 25.37
C ALA A 85 -26.39 -27.16 26.55
N ALA A 86 -25.16 -27.11 27.07
CA ALA A 86 -24.73 -27.89 28.23
C ALA A 86 -25.47 -27.46 29.52
N MET A 87 -25.61 -26.14 29.73
CA MET A 87 -26.39 -25.59 30.85
C MET A 87 -27.88 -25.95 30.78
N ALA A 88 -28.48 -25.92 29.58
CA ALA A 88 -29.88 -26.33 29.40
C ALA A 88 -30.12 -27.81 29.76
N LYS A 89 -29.06 -28.63 29.74
CA LYS A 89 -29.10 -30.02 30.20
C LYS A 89 -28.82 -30.18 31.71
N GLY A 90 -28.69 -29.08 32.44
CA GLY A 90 -28.44 -29.08 33.88
C GLY A 90 -27.02 -29.46 34.28
N MET A 91 -26.04 -29.31 33.38
CA MET A 91 -24.62 -29.54 33.71
C MET A 91 -24.10 -28.45 34.65
N ASP A 92 -23.18 -28.82 35.54
CA ASP A 92 -22.51 -27.90 36.45
C ASP A 92 -21.61 -26.90 35.69
N ILE A 93 -21.47 -25.69 36.22
CA ILE A 93 -20.70 -24.59 35.60
C ILE A 93 -19.25 -25.00 35.33
N GLY A 94 -18.63 -25.78 36.22
CA GLY A 94 -17.25 -26.25 36.02
C GLY A 94 -17.14 -27.19 34.80
N ILE A 95 -18.08 -28.12 34.67
CA ILE A 95 -18.13 -29.05 33.52
C ILE A 95 -18.44 -28.29 32.22
N VAL A 96 -19.32 -27.28 32.29
CA VAL A 96 -19.65 -26.42 31.15
C VAL A 96 -18.42 -25.62 30.71
N ALA A 97 -17.63 -25.10 31.64
CA ALA A 97 -16.37 -24.39 31.36
C ALA A 97 -15.38 -25.28 30.61
N GLU A 98 -15.19 -26.53 31.07
CA GLU A 98 -14.30 -27.49 30.42
C GLU A 98 -14.74 -27.84 28.99
N ILE A 99 -16.05 -28.06 28.77
CA ILE A 99 -16.57 -28.48 27.45
C ILE A 99 -16.59 -27.31 26.45
N SER A 100 -16.98 -26.12 26.90
CA SER A 100 -17.12 -24.95 26.04
C SER A 100 -15.82 -24.19 25.81
N GLY A 101 -14.82 -24.38 26.68
CA GLY A 101 -13.57 -23.62 26.67
C GLY A 101 -13.72 -22.18 27.17
N LEU A 102 -14.87 -21.83 27.75
CA LEU A 102 -15.10 -20.53 28.40
C LEU A 102 -14.71 -20.59 29.88
N SER A 103 -14.33 -19.46 30.44
CA SER A 103 -14.14 -19.33 31.88
C SER A 103 -15.49 -19.39 32.61
N GLU A 104 -15.46 -19.83 33.87
CA GLU A 104 -16.66 -19.81 34.71
C GLU A 104 -17.24 -18.38 34.87
N GLU A 105 -16.38 -17.35 34.85
CA GLU A 105 -16.82 -15.96 34.89
C GLU A 105 -17.62 -15.57 33.64
N GLU A 106 -17.16 -15.95 32.45
CA GLU A 106 -17.89 -15.73 31.20
C GLU A 106 -19.22 -16.46 31.21
N ILE A 107 -19.24 -17.70 31.69
CA ILE A 107 -20.48 -18.49 31.83
C ILE A 107 -21.44 -17.84 32.84
N ARG A 108 -20.94 -17.34 33.98
CA ARG A 108 -21.75 -16.60 34.95
C ARG A 108 -22.28 -15.28 34.38
N ARG A 109 -21.53 -14.59 33.51
CA ARG A 109 -22.02 -13.40 32.80
C ARG A 109 -23.10 -13.75 31.78
N LEU A 110 -23.03 -14.92 31.14
CA LEU A 110 -24.11 -15.40 30.27
C LEU A 110 -25.42 -15.67 31.05
N LEU A 111 -25.34 -15.91 32.36
CA LEU A 111 -26.50 -16.06 33.26
C LEU A 111 -27.03 -14.74 33.81
N ALA A 112 -26.26 -13.65 33.70
CA ALA A 112 -26.60 -12.35 34.31
C ALA A 112 -27.58 -11.49 33.48
N HIS A 113 -28.24 -12.08 32.47
CA HIS A 113 -29.25 -11.45 31.63
C HIS A 113 -30.47 -12.33 31.43
#